data_AF-F3GPH0-F1
#
_entry.id   AF-F3GPH0-F1
#
_cell.length_a   1.000
_cell.length_b   1.000
_cell.length_c   1.000
_cell.angle_alpha   90.00
_cell.angle_beta   90.00
_cell.angle_gamma   90.00
#
_symmetry.space_group_name_H-M   'P 1'
#
loop_
_entity.id
_entity.type
_entity.pdbx_description
1 polymer ?
#
loop_
_entity_poly.entity_id
_entity_poly.type
_entity_poly.pdbx_seq_one_letter_code
_entity_poly.pdbx_strand_id
1 'polypeptide(L)' 'MVSGGPIAVPPQQQIEIGADGTISIRSLGESPQVMAQVDRIKLVRPDLKTMEKGPDGLIHTKTGRPS' A
#
# COMPACT_ATOMS: atom_id res chain seq x y z
N MET A 1 -16.49 3.80 1.49
CA MET A 1 -15.29 2.97 1.25
C MET A 1 -14.32 3.83 0.46
N VAL A 2 -13.35 4.49 1.11
CA VAL A 2 -12.40 5.37 0.42
C VAL A 2 -11.15 4.55 0.14
N SER A 3 -11.11 3.89 -1.00
CA SER A 3 -9.89 3.30 -1.54
C SER A 3 -9.07 4.40 -2.20
N GLY A 4 -8.02 4.89 -1.52
CA GLY A 4 -7.12 5.92 -2.06
C GLY A 4 -6.57 6.93 -1.06
N GLY A 5 -6.97 6.86 0.22
CA GLY A 5 -6.35 7.65 1.29
C GLY A 5 -5.05 7.01 1.79
N PRO A 6 -4.26 7.73 2.60
CA PRO A 6 -3.10 7.17 3.30
C PRO A 6 -3.49 5.97 4.16
N ILE A 7 -2.68 4.92 4.16
CA ILE A 7 -2.85 3.76 5.04
C ILE A 7 -2.35 4.13 6.43
N ALA A 8 -3.24 4.20 7.41
CA ALA A 8 -2.89 4.47 8.80
C ALA A 8 -2.64 3.16 9.54
N VAL A 9 -1.40 2.98 10.03
CA VAL A 9 -1.00 1.80 10.79
C VAL A 9 -0.97 2.15 12.29
N PRO A 10 -1.74 1.48 13.16
CA PRO A 10 -1.72 1.72 14.60
C PRO A 10 -0.43 1.18 15.25
N PRO A 11 -0.14 1.51 16.53
CA PRO A 11 1.02 0.97 17.25
C PRO A 11 1.04 -0.56 17.25
N GLN A 12 2.18 -1.14 16.86
CA GLN A 12 2.33 -2.57 16.61
C GLN A 12 3.72 -3.06 17.03
N GLN A 13 3.86 -4.38 17.18
CA GLN A 13 5.15 -5.04 17.38
C GLN A 13 5.82 -5.45 16.07
N GLN A 14 5.02 -5.92 15.10
CA GLN A 14 5.49 -6.22 13.75
C GLN A 14 4.45 -5.85 12.69
N ILE A 15 4.96 -5.45 11.53
CA ILE A 15 4.22 -5.32 10.27
C ILE A 15 4.66 -6.45 9.34
N GLU A 16 3.69 -7.08 8.68
CA GLU A 16 3.92 -8.04 7.60
C GLU A 16 3.19 -7.58 6.33
N ILE A 17 3.86 -7.74 5.20
CA ILE A 17 3.32 -7.42 3.88
C ILE A 17 3.34 -8.70 3.05
N GLY A 18 2.15 -9.17 2.69
CA GLY A 18 1.97 -10.32 1.81
C GLY A 18 2.38 -10.01 0.37
N ALA A 19 2.74 -11.05 -0.38
CA ALA A 19 3.10 -10.94 -1.80
C ALA A 19 1.94 -10.42 -2.69
N ASP A 20 0.71 -10.51 -2.19
CA ASP A 20 -0.51 -10.00 -2.80
C ASP A 20 -0.83 -8.53 -2.44
N GLY A 21 0.05 -7.91 -1.66
CA GLY A 21 -0.06 -6.54 -1.16
C GLY A 21 -0.83 -6.41 0.15
N THR A 22 -1.30 -7.50 0.77
CA THR A 22 -2.02 -7.45 2.04
C THR A 22 -1.10 -6.98 3.16
N ILE A 23 -1.53 -5.97 3.92
CA ILE A 23 -0.80 -5.44 5.07
C ILE A 23 -1.48 -5.93 6.34
N SER A 24 -0.73 -6.63 7.17
CA SER A 24 -1.18 -7.13 8.47
C SER A 24 -0.21 -6.73 9.56
N ILE A 25 -0.73 -6.62 10.79
CA ILE A 25 0.06 -6.24 11.96
C ILE A 25 -0.12 -7.22 13.11
N ARG A 26 0.88 -7.24 13.98
CA ARG A 26 0.81 -7.82 15.32
C ARG A 26 0.68 -6.70 16.35
N SER A 27 -0.43 -6.67 17.07
CA SER A 27 -0.70 -5.65 18.09
C SER A 27 0.25 -5.78 19.29
N LEU A 28 0.46 -4.67 20.01
CA LEU A 28 1.20 -4.68 21.27
C LEU A 28 0.40 -5.41 22.36
N GLY A 29 0.92 -6.53 22.86
CA GLY A 29 0.35 -7.26 24.00
C GLY A 29 -0.64 -8.37 23.66
N GLU A 30 -0.92 -8.61 22.37
CA GLU A 30 -1.69 -9.78 21.93
C GLU A 30 -0.79 -11.01 21.73
N SER A 31 -1.40 -12.21 21.75
CA SER A 31 -0.69 -13.46 21.45
C SER A 31 -0.13 -13.42 20.02
N PRO A 32 1.08 -13.96 19.74
CA PRO A 32 1.72 -13.89 18.41
C PRO A 32 0.91 -14.48 17.26
N GLN A 33 -0.12 -15.26 17.56
CA GLN A 33 -1.00 -15.91 16.59
C GLN A 33 -2.13 -14.99 16.07
N VAL A 34 -2.37 -13.84 16.71
CA VAL A 34 -3.39 -12.89 16.29
C VAL A 34 -2.76 -11.88 15.33
N MET A 35 -3.00 -12.07 14.04
CA MET A 35 -2.69 -11.10 13.00
C MET A 35 -3.96 -10.32 12.67
N ALA A 36 -3.89 -8.99 12.71
CA ALA A 36 -4.96 -8.12 12.24
C ALA A 36 -4.63 -7.59 10.84
N GLN A 37 -5.55 -7.75 9.88
CA GLN A 37 -5.42 -7.13 8.57
C GLN A 37 -5.76 -5.64 8.68
N VAL A 38 -4.86 -4.77 8.21
CA VAL A 38 -5.04 -3.32 8.24
C VAL A 38 -5.57 -2.82 6.91
N ASP A 39 -4.90 -3.16 5.81
CA ASP A 39 -5.27 -2.70 4.47
C ASP A 39 -4.57 -3.55 3.39
N ARG A 40 -4.64 -3.12 2.13
CA ARG A 40 -3.97 -3.75 0.99
C ARG A 40 -3.42 -2.71 0.02
N ILE A 41 -2.17 -2.88 -0.38
CA ILE A 41 -1.55 -2.07 -1.42
C ILE A 41 -2.30 -2.27 -2.74
N LYS A 42 -2.81 -1.18 -3.32
CA LYS A 42 -3.44 -1.20 -4.64
C LYS A 42 -2.36 -1.44 -5.71
N LEU A 43 -2.45 -2.58 -6.39
CA LEU A 43 -1.68 -2.82 -7.61
C LEU A 43 -2.45 -2.25 -8.81
N VAL A 44 -1.82 -1.34 -9.54
CA VAL A 44 -2.35 -0.79 -10.80
C VAL A 44 -1.56 -1.35 -11.99
N ARG A 45 -2.19 -1.42 -13.16
CA ARG A 45 -1.56 -1.85 -14.42
C ARG A 45 -1.83 -0.80 -15.51
N PRO A 46 -1.12 0.34 -15.50
CA PRO A 46 -1.33 1.42 -16.47
C PRO A 46 -0.73 1.07 -17.86
N ASP A 47 -1.19 1.77 -18.90
CA ASP A 47 -0.52 1.72 -20.21
C ASP A 47 0.82 2.46 -20.13
N LEU A 48 1.93 1.72 -20.27
CA LEU A 48 3.30 2.23 -20.19
C LEU A 48 3.58 3.36 -21.19
N LYS A 49 2.87 3.43 -22.32
CA LYS A 49 3.03 4.52 -23.30
C LYS A 49 2.61 5.88 -22.75
N THR A 50 1.75 5.86 -21.75
CA THR A 50 1.19 7.04 -21.08
C THR A 50 1.91 7.40 -19.78
N MET A 51 2.97 6.67 -19.44
CA MET A 51 3.78 6.90 -18.24
C MET A 51 5.09 7.61 -18.57
N GLU A 52 5.64 8.33 -17.60
CA GLU A 52 6.97 8.94 -17.67
C GLU A 52 7.67 8.92 -16.31
N LYS A 53 9.01 8.93 -16.31
CA LYS A 53 9.81 8.99 -15.08
C LYS A 53 10.03 10.46 -14.69
N GLY A 54 9.56 10.83 -13.51
CA GLY A 54 9.74 12.16 -12.96
C GLY A 54 11.17 12.43 -12.46
N PRO A 55 11.50 13.72 -12.22
CA PRO A 55 12.78 14.12 -11.64
C PRO A 55 12.93 13.66 -10.17
N ASP A 56 11.82 13.38 -9.50
CA ASP A 56 11.72 12.79 -8.16
C ASP A 56 12.05 11.28 -8.13
N GLY A 57 12.23 10.67 -9.30
CA GLY A 57 12.48 9.23 -9.42
C GLY A 57 11.22 8.36 -9.43
N LEU A 58 10.03 8.96 -9.30
CA LEU A 58 8.75 8.25 -9.36
C LEU A 58 8.24 8.15 -10.80
N ILE A 59 7.27 7.27 -11.02
CA ILE A 59 6.61 7.08 -12.32
C ILE A 59 5.24 7.74 -12.27
N HIS A 60 5.00 8.68 -13.18
CA HIS A 60 3.78 9.49 -13.26
C HIS A 60 3.04 9.22 -14.56
N THR A 61 1.73 9.44 -14.57
CA THR A 61 0.99 9.54 -15.82
C THR A 61 1.32 10.89 -16.48
N LYS A 62 1.50 10.90 -17.80
CA LYS A 62 1.75 12.13 -18.57
C LYS A 62 0.67 13.20 -18.41
N THR A 63 -0.53 12.78 -17.99
CA THR A 63 -1.69 13.66 -17.81
C THR A 63 -1.89 14.09 -16.35
N GLY A 64 -1.10 13.58 -15.41
CA GLY A 64 -1.28 13.82 -13.97
C GLY A 64 -2.57 13.24 -13.38
N ARG A 65 -3.34 12.46 -14.15
CA ARG A 65 -4.56 11.79 -13.67
C ARG A 65 -4.24 10.40 -13.13
N PRO A 66 -4.87 9.96 -12.03
CA PRO A 66 -4.69 8.61 -11.52
C PRO A 66 -5.14 7.58 -12.57
N SER A 67 -4.40 6.48 -12.66
CA SER A 67 -4.71 5.31 -13.49
C SER A 67 -5.68 4.35 -12.82
#